data_AF-A0A971X6U0-F1
#
_entry.id   AF-A0A971X6U0-F1
#
_cell.length_a   1.000
_cell.length_b   1.000
_cell.length_c   1.000
_cell.angle_alpha   90.00
_cell.angle_beta   90.00
_cell.angle_gamma   90.00
#
_symmetry.space_group_name_H-M   'P 1'
#
loop_
_entity.id
_entity.type
_entity.pdbx_description
1 polymer ?
#
loop_
_entity_poly.entity_id
_entity_poly.type
_entity_poly.pdbx_seq_one_letter_code
_entity_poly.pdbx_strand_id
1 'polypeptide(L)'
;MIGNLVKNESSAGAASNVVALGLSFISGTFVPQKLLGESVLKIASFTPTYWFVKANNTIAELTQFGFSHIKPVLSDMLILVCFSIAFFSVGLVIAKKRRYS
;
A
#
# COMPACT_ATOMS: atom_id res chain seq x y z
N MET A 1 -7.95 5.68 8.26
CA MET A 1 -7.07 6.00 9.40
C MET A 1 -6.75 7.49 9.49
N ILE A 2 -6.45 8.17 8.38
CA ILE A 2 -6.10 9.61 8.40
C ILE A 2 -7.23 10.50 8.93
N GLY A 3 -8.50 10.20 8.61
CA GLY A 3 -9.66 10.97 9.11
C GLY A 3 -9.87 10.98 10.62
N ASN A 4 -9.27 10.04 11.38
CA ASN A 4 -9.38 10.01 12.85
C ASN A 4 -8.24 10.74 13.57
N LEU A 5 -7.20 11.17 12.85
CA LEU A 5 -6.01 11.82 13.43
C LEU A 5 -6.04 13.35 13.34
N VAL A 6 -6.99 13.93 12.60
CA VAL A 6 -7.07 15.37 12.33
C VAL A 6 -8.42 15.91 12.83
N LYS A 7 -8.40 17.01 13.60
CA LYS A 7 -9.59 17.61 14.20
C LYS A 7 -10.57 18.26 13.19
N ASN A 8 -10.15 18.47 11.94
CA ASN A 8 -10.93 19.12 10.89
C ASN A 8 -10.97 18.23 9.64
N GLU A 9 -12.16 17.77 9.26
CA GLU A 9 -12.38 16.82 8.15
C GLU A 9 -11.85 17.34 6.81
N SER A 10 -11.97 18.64 6.55
CA SER A 10 -11.48 19.25 5.30
C SER A 10 -9.96 19.19 5.17
N SER A 11 -9.23 19.44 6.26
CA SER A 11 -7.76 19.32 6.28
C SER A 11 -7.30 17.86 6.22
N ALA A 12 -8.07 16.95 6.82
CA ALA A 12 -7.81 15.51 6.74
C ALA A 12 -7.93 14.98 5.31
N GLY A 13 -8.95 15.43 4.58
CA GLY A 13 -9.17 15.07 3.17
C GLY A 13 -8.03 15.57 2.28
N ALA A 14 -7.64 16.83 2.41
CA ALA A 14 -6.54 17.41 1.63
C ALA A 14 -5.21 16.66 1.88
N ALA A 15 -4.87 16.41 3.15
CA ALA A 15 -3.68 15.65 3.50
C ALA A 15 -3.72 14.20 2.97
N SER A 16 -4.87 13.53 3.08
CA SER A 16 -5.05 12.17 2.55
C SER A 16 -4.83 12.12 1.05
N ASN A 17 -5.35 13.10 0.30
CA ASN A 17 -5.21 13.17 -1.14
C ASN A 17 -3.75 13.40 -1.56
N VAL A 18 -3.05 14.33 -0.91
CA VAL A 18 -1.63 14.59 -1.20
C VAL A 18 -0.78 13.34 -0.93
N VAL A 19 -1.01 12.67 0.20
CA VAL A 19 -0.32 11.42 0.54
C VAL A 19 -0.66 10.33 -0.48
N ALA A 20 -1.93 10.14 -0.81
CA ALA A 20 -2.37 9.12 -1.77
C ALA A 20 -1.78 9.35 -3.17
N LEU A 21 -1.75 10.60 -3.64
CA LEU A 21 -1.14 10.97 -4.92
C LEU A 21 0.37 10.73 -4.91
N GLY A 22 1.07 11.22 -3.88
CA GLY A 22 2.52 11.02 -3.74
C GLY A 22 2.89 9.53 -3.72
N LEU A 23 2.14 8.74 -2.96
CA LEU A 23 2.30 7.28 -2.93
C LEU A 23 2.04 6.64 -4.29
N SER A 24 0.99 7.06 -5.01
CA SER A 24 0.64 6.53 -6.33
C SER A 24 1.72 6.76 -7.39
N PHE A 25 2.47 7.87 -7.30
CA PHE A 25 3.62 8.12 -8.16
C PHE A 25 4.78 7.17 -7.84
N ILE A 26 5.17 7.05 -6.57
CA ILE A 26 6.37 6.27 -6.18
C ILE A 26 6.13 4.76 -6.15
N SER A 27 4.90 4.30 -5.93
CA SER A 27 4.54 2.87 -5.95
C SER A 27 4.39 2.32 -7.36
N GLY A 28 4.35 3.20 -8.34
CA GLY A 28 4.28 2.91 -9.76
C GLY A 28 2.88 2.68 -10.32
N THR A 29 1.86 3.26 -9.68
CA THR A 29 0.47 3.27 -10.19
C THR A 29 0.32 4.24 -11.36
N PHE A 30 0.98 5.40 -11.30
CA PHE A 30 0.97 6.39 -12.39
C PHE A 30 2.18 6.28 -13.33
N VAL A 31 3.33 5.85 -12.79
CA VAL A 31 4.57 5.69 -13.56
C VAL A 31 5.01 4.23 -13.45
N PRO A 32 5.17 3.47 -14.55
CA PRO A 32 5.59 2.08 -14.47
C PRO A 32 6.82 1.89 -13.58
N GLN A 33 6.78 0.90 -12.67
CA GLN A 33 7.85 0.66 -11.69
C GLN A 33 9.23 0.51 -12.34
N LYS A 34 9.30 -0.03 -13.56
CA LYS A 34 10.54 -0.16 -14.36
C LYS A 34 11.21 1.17 -14.74
N LEU A 35 10.50 2.29 -14.68
CA LEU A 35 11.01 3.64 -14.97
C LEU A 35 11.42 4.40 -13.69
N LEU A 36 11.13 3.86 -12.51
CA LEU A 36 11.47 4.46 -11.23
C LEU A 36 12.85 3.99 -10.77
N GLY A 37 13.63 4.90 -10.18
CA GLY A 37 14.96 4.55 -9.65
C GLY A 37 14.88 3.61 -8.45
N GLU A 38 15.93 2.81 -8.23
CA GLU A 38 15.97 1.81 -7.16
C GLU A 38 15.71 2.39 -5.76
N SER A 39 16.25 3.57 -5.46
CA SER A 39 16.02 4.23 -4.16
C SER A 39 14.55 4.56 -3.93
N VAL A 40 13.84 4.99 -4.99
CA VAL A 40 12.40 5.29 -4.92
C VAL A 40 11.61 4.01 -4.69
N LEU A 41 11.95 2.93 -5.42
CA LEU A 41 11.30 1.62 -5.25
C LEU A 41 11.54 1.04 -3.86
N LYS A 42 12.74 1.20 -3.29
CA LYS A 42 13.05 0.80 -1.91
C LYS A 42 12.16 1.54 -0.90
N ILE A 43 11.99 2.86 -1.05
CA ILE A 43 11.10 3.63 -0.18
C ILE A 43 9.64 3.20 -0.39
N ALA A 44 9.22 3.00 -1.64
CA ALA A 44 7.87 2.57 -1.97
C ALA A 44 7.53 1.19 -1.40
N SER A 45 8.52 0.29 -1.25
CA SER A 45 8.35 -1.05 -0.69
C SER A 45 7.83 -1.07 0.76
N PHE A 46 7.92 0.05 1.49
CA PHE A 46 7.30 0.21 2.80
C PHE A 46 5.79 0.49 2.76
N THR A 47 5.18 0.46 1.57
CA THR A 47 3.76 0.78 1.37
C THR A 47 3.03 -0.41 0.74
N PRO A 48 1.75 -0.63 1.08
CA PRO A 48 0.98 -1.71 0.46
C PRO A 48 0.79 -1.49 -1.05
N THR A 49 0.71 -0.24 -1.51
CA THR A 49 0.47 0.07 -2.94
C THR A 49 1.59 -0.44 -3.84
N TYR A 50 2.84 -0.44 -3.38
CA TYR A 50 3.97 -1.00 -4.14
C TYR A 50 3.79 -2.49 -4.42
N TRP A 51 3.46 -3.27 -3.39
CA TRP A 51 3.25 -4.72 -3.49
C TRP A 51 2.02 -5.05 -4.33
N PHE A 52 0.97 -4.23 -4.23
CA PHE A 52 -0.22 -4.38 -5.07
C PHE A 52 0.08 -4.16 -6.56
N VAL A 53 0.81 -3.08 -6.92
CA VAL A 53 1.19 -2.82 -8.31
C VAL A 53 2.12 -3.91 -8.84
N LYS A 54 3.09 -4.34 -8.03
CA LYS A 54 4.03 -5.40 -8.39
C LYS A 54 3.32 -6.73 -8.67
N ALA A 55 2.39 -7.13 -7.79
CA ALA A 55 1.58 -8.33 -7.98
C ALA A 55 0.78 -8.26 -9.28
N ASN A 56 0.10 -7.14 -9.54
CA ASN A 56 -0.70 -6.98 -10.77
C ASN A 56 0.15 -6.97 -12.05
N ASN A 57 1.31 -6.30 -12.04
CA ASN A 57 2.23 -6.32 -13.18
C ASN A 57 2.72 -7.74 -13.45
N THR A 58 3.05 -8.48 -12.39
CA THR A 58 3.47 -9.89 -12.52
C THR A 58 2.33 -10.73 -13.10
N ILE A 59 1.09 -10.57 -12.61
CA ILE A 59 -0.11 -11.25 -13.16
C ILE A 59 -0.33 -10.90 -14.63
N ALA A 60 -0.15 -9.63 -15.02
CA ALA A 60 -0.34 -9.20 -16.40
C ALA A 60 0.70 -9.82 -17.37
N GLU A 61 1.90 -10.12 -16.87
CA GLU A 61 2.98 -10.75 -17.65
C GLU A 61 2.94 -12.29 -17.60
N LEU A 62 2.05 -12.89 -16.78
CA LEU A 62 1.94 -14.34 -16.67
C LEU A 62 1.39 -14.95 -17.97
N THR A 63 2.25 -15.71 -18.66
CA THR A 63 1.88 -16.51 -19.84
C THR A 63 1.77 -18.01 -19.51
N GLN A 64 2.37 -18.45 -18.41
CA GLN A 64 2.35 -19.82 -17.93
C GLN A 64 1.85 -19.90 -16.49
N PHE A 65 0.86 -20.75 -16.24
CA PHE A 65 0.17 -20.89 -14.95
C PHE A 65 0.79 -21.97 -14.06
N GLY A 66 2.13 -22.06 -14.04
CA GLY A 66 2.85 -22.98 -13.16
C GLY A 66 3.01 -22.44 -11.74
N PHE A 67 3.13 -23.33 -10.75
CA PHE A 67 3.33 -22.95 -9.35
C PHE A 67 4.56 -22.03 -9.16
N SER A 68 5.63 -22.25 -9.93
CA SER A 68 6.82 -21.41 -9.92
C SER A 68 6.57 -19.95 -10.33
N HIS A 69 5.63 -19.72 -11.26
CA HIS A 69 5.29 -18.37 -11.75
C HIS A 69 4.24 -17.68 -10.87
N ILE A 70 3.39 -18.44 -10.18
CA ILE A 70 2.36 -17.92 -9.27
C ILE A 70 2.92 -17.63 -7.87
N LYS A 71 3.93 -18.38 -7.42
CA LYS A 71 4.60 -18.18 -6.12
C LYS A 71 4.97 -16.72 -5.80
N PRO A 72 5.60 -15.93 -6.70
CA PRO A 72 5.92 -14.53 -6.41
C PRO A 72 4.66 -13.68 -6.17
N VAL A 73 3.59 -13.89 -6.95
CA VAL A 73 2.31 -13.20 -6.76
C VAL A 73 1.72 -13.50 -5.39
N LEU A 74 1.73 -14.78 -4.98
CA LEU A 74 1.25 -15.19 -3.65
C LEU A 74 2.07 -14.56 -2.52
N SER A 75 3.39 -14.41 -2.70
CA SER A 75 4.24 -13.73 -1.74
C SER A 75 3.87 -12.26 -1.60
N ASP A 76 3.64 -11.56 -2.72
CA ASP A 76 3.24 -10.15 -2.71
C ASP A 76 1.84 -9.98 -2.08
N MET A 77 0.90 -10.90 -2.34
CA MET A 77 -0.42 -10.91 -1.70
C MET A 77 -0.35 -11.16 -0.19
N LEU A 78 0.56 -12.04 0.27
CA LEU A 78 0.77 -12.29 1.70
C LEU A 78 1.28 -11.03 2.42
N ILE A 79 2.14 -10.26 1.78
CA ILE A 79 2.60 -8.97 2.31
C ILE A 79 1.43 -7.98 2.44
N LEU A 80 0.51 -7.93 1.47
CA LEU A 80 -0.70 -7.11 1.56
C LEU A 80 -1.56 -7.52 2.77
N VAL A 81 -1.73 -8.81 3.03
CA VAL A 81 -2.46 -9.31 4.20
C VAL A 81 -1.79 -8.85 5.50
N CYS A 82 -0.46 -8.91 5.58
CA CYS A 82 0.28 -8.39 6.74
C CYS A 82 0.02 -6.89 6.97
N PHE A 83 0.03 -6.07 5.92
CA PHE A 83 -0.33 -4.65 6.01
C PHE A 83 -1.77 -4.46 6.49
N SER A 84 -2.72 -5.23 5.96
CA SER A 84 -4.13 -5.17 6.39
C SER A 84 -4.27 -5.47 7.88
N ILE A 85 -3.61 -6.52 8.38
CA ILE A 85 -3.62 -6.88 9.81
C ILE A 85 -2.99 -5.77 10.65
N ALA A 86 -1.86 -5.20 10.20
CA ALA A 86 -1.18 -4.13 10.90
C ALA A 86 -2.06 -2.86 11.02
N PHE A 87 -2.64 -2.40 9.90
CA PHE A 87 -3.53 -1.24 9.91
C PHE A 87 -4.81 -1.50 10.71
N PHE A 88 -5.38 -2.70 10.62
CA PHE A 88 -6.54 -3.07 11.41
C PHE A 88 -6.22 -3.03 12.91
N SER A 89 -5.10 -3.61 13.33
CA SER A 89 -4.64 -3.61 14.72
C SER A 89 -4.40 -2.19 15.26
N VAL A 90 -3.71 -1.34 14.49
CA VAL A 90 -3.52 0.07 14.87
C VAL A 90 -4.88 0.79 14.95
N GLY A 91 -5.81 0.49 14.05
CA GLY A 91 -7.18 1.02 14.09
C GLY A 91 -7.92 0.65 15.37
N LEU A 92 -7.83 -0.61 15.80
CA LEU A 92 -8.40 -1.09 17.06
C LEU A 92 -7.80 -0.38 18.27
N VAL A 93 -6.47 -0.18 18.31
CA VAL A 93 -5.81 0.52 19.42
C VAL A 93 -6.25 1.99 19.49
N ILE A 94 -6.33 2.69 18.36
CA ILE A 94 -6.81 4.08 18.30
C ILE A 94 -8.28 4.16 18.76
N ALA A 95 -9.13 3.26 18.26
CA ALA A 95 -10.54 3.20 18.65
C ALA A 95 -10.71 2.94 20.16
N LYS A 96 -9.90 2.02 20.71
CA LYS A 96 -9.87 1.75 22.15
C LYS A 96 -9.47 3.01 22.92
N LYS A 97 -8.35 3.65 22.58
CA LYS A 97 -7.88 4.86 23.28
C LYS A 97 -8.91 5.98 23.28
N ARG A 98 -9.61 6.20 22.16
CA ARG A 98 -10.64 7.24 22.06
C ARG A 98 -11.90 6.93 22.88
N ARG A 99 -12.20 5.67 23.17
CA ARG A 99 -13.34 5.28 24.02
C ARG A 99 -13.09 5.52 25.52
N TYR A 100 -11.82 5.51 25.94
CA TYR A 100 -11.42 5.72 27.34
C TYR A 100 -10.88 7.13 27.63
N SER A 101 -10.85 8.01 26.63
CA SER A 101 -10.51 9.43 26.75
C SER A 101 -11.78 10.27 26.64
#